data_AF-A0A9D6YA50-F1
#
_entry.id   AF-A0A9D6YA50-F1
#
_cell.length_a   1.000
_cell.length_b   1.000
_cell.length_c   1.000
_cell.angle_alpha   90.00
_cell.angle_beta   90.00
_cell.angle_gamma   90.00
#
_symmetry.space_group_name_H-M   'P 1'
#
loop_
_entity.id
_entity.type
_entity.pdbx_description
1 polymer ?
#
loop_
_entity_poly.entity_id
_entity_poly.type
_entity_poly.pdbx_seq_one_letter_code
_entity_poly.pdbx_strand_id
1 'polypeptide(L)' 'MSSERIAFVGVGRMGANMARRLKDCGYAVTAVYDVNTAGADALAAEIG' A
#
# COMPACT_ATOMS: atom_id res chain seq x y z
N MET A 1 -16.93 7.09 5.35
CA MET A 1 -15.78 6.38 4.74
C MET A 1 -15.50 7.08 3.43
N SER A 2 -14.38 7.79 3.36
CA SER A 2 -14.06 8.60 2.20
C SER A 2 -13.77 7.69 1.00
N SER A 3 -14.32 8.04 -0.17
CA SER A 3 -14.27 7.21 -1.39
C SER A 3 -12.93 7.31 -2.13
N GLU A 4 -11.87 7.79 -1.48
CA GLU A 4 -10.57 7.93 -2.13
C GLU A 4 -9.91 6.57 -2.34
N ARG A 5 -9.67 6.25 -3.61
CA ARG A 5 -8.85 5.11 -4.01
C ARG A 5 -7.40 5.56 -4.08
N ILE A 6 -6.57 5.03 -3.20
CA ILE A 6 -5.16 5.39 -3.10
C ILE A 6 -4.30 4.32 -3.75
N ALA A 7 -3.37 4.74 -4.60
CA ALA A 7 -2.35 3.87 -5.17
C ALA A 7 -0.98 4.26 -4.60
N PHE A 8 -0.16 3.26 -4.30
CA PHE A 8 1.18 3.43 -3.73
C PHE A 8 2.25 2.98 -4.73
N VAL A 9 3.16 3.87 -5.12
CA VAL A 9 4.28 3.57 -6.03
C VAL A 9 5.59 3.76 -5.26
N GLY A 10 6.36 2.68 -5.13
CA GLY A 10 7.54 2.62 -4.28
C GLY A 10 7.18 2.15 -2.86
N VAL A 11 7.34 0.86 -2.61
CA VAL A 11 7.03 0.17 -1.35
C VAL A 11 8.28 -0.32 -0.62
N GLY A 12 9.35 0.48 -0.68
CA GLY A 12 10.54 0.26 0.15
C GLY A 12 10.27 0.47 1.65
N ARG A 13 11.33 0.62 2.44
CA ARG A 13 11.26 0.73 3.91
C ARG A 13 10.31 1.82 4.43
N MET A 14 10.18 2.92 3.69
CA MET A 14 9.29 4.03 4.06
C MET A 14 7.87 3.83 3.47
N GLY A 15 7.76 3.53 2.17
CA GLY A 15 6.47 3.42 1.48
C GLY A 15 5.58 2.31 2.02
N ALA A 16 6.14 1.14 2.35
CA ALA A 16 5.37 0.04 2.93
C ALA A 16 4.71 0.42 4.27
N ASN A 17 5.44 1.11 5.14
CA ASN A 17 4.91 1.57 6.43
C ASN A 17 3.82 2.63 6.25
N MET A 18 3.94 3.51 5.25
CA MET A 18 2.90 4.49 4.92
C MET A 18 1.62 3.82 4.41
N ALA A 19 1.73 2.83 3.51
CA ALA A 19 0.58 2.09 3.00
C ALA A 19 -0.16 1.34 4.12
N ARG A 20 0.57 0.70 5.05
CA ARG A 20 -0.04 0.10 6.25
C ARG A 20 -0.76 1.13 7.11
N ARG A 21 -0.14 2.28 7.36
CA ARG A 21 -0.76 3.35 8.15
C ARG A 21 -2.04 3.87 7.50
N LEU A 22 -2.08 3.97 6.17
CA LEU A 22 -3.28 4.36 5.44
C LEU A 22 -4.41 3.34 5.63
N LYS A 23 -4.11 2.05 5.54
CA LYS A 23 -5.05 0.98 5.88
C LYS A 23 -5.56 1.08 7.30
N ASP A 24 -4.67 1.29 8.28
CA ASP A 24 -5.04 1.43 9.70
C ASP A 24 -5.95 2.65 9.94
N CYS A 25 -5.78 3.72 9.15
CA CYS A 25 -6.63 4.90 9.17
C CYS A 25 -7.98 4.71 8.43
N GLY A 26 -8.22 3.54 7.82
CA GLY A 26 -9.45 3.22 7.11
C GLY A 26 -9.51 3.72 5.66
N TYR A 27 -8.36 4.06 5.07
CA TYR A 27 -8.29 4.40 3.65
C TYR A 27 -8.19 3.13 2.79
N ALA A 28 -8.78 3.17 1.60
CA ALA A 28 -8.70 2.09 0.62
C ALA A 28 -7.45 2.25 -0.25
N VAL A 29 -6.39 1.49 0.08
CA VAL A 29 -5.22 1.36 -0.79
C VAL A 29 -5.53 0.29 -1.83
N THR A 30 -5.84 0.70 -3.07
CA THR A 30 -6.35 -0.19 -4.12
C THR A 30 -5.28 -0.74 -5.06
N ALA A 31 -4.08 -0.18 -5.03
CA ALA A 31 -2.97 -0.64 -5.85
C ALA A 31 -1.64 -0.33 -5.16
N VAL A 32 -0.71 -1.28 -5.26
CA VAL A 32 0.69 -1.09 -4.85
C VAL A 32 1.60 -1.52 -5.98
N TYR A 33 2.67 -0.77 -6.22
CA TYR A 33 3.64 -1.06 -7.27
C TYR A 33 5.05 -0.72 -6.80
N ASP A 34 6.01 -1.56 -7.17
CA ASP A 34 7.44 -1.31 -7.00
C ASP A 34 8.20 -2.05 -8.11
N VAL A 35 9.40 -1.57 -8.42
CA VAL A 35 10.32 -2.25 -9.33
C VAL A 35 10.75 -3.60 -8.73
N ASN A 36 10.88 -3.67 -7.40
CA ASN A 36 10.99 -4.91 -6.66
C ASN A 36 9.60 -5.50 -6.41
N THR A 37 9.12 -6.30 -7.36
CA THR A 37 7.78 -6.91 -7.32
C THR A 37 7.56 -7.75 -6.06
N ALA A 38 8.58 -8.45 -5.55
CA ALA A 38 8.45 -9.26 -4.34
C ALA A 38 8.03 -8.45 -3.09
N GLY A 39 8.52 -7.21 -2.97
CA GLY A 39 8.12 -6.31 -1.88
C GLY A 39 6.69 -5.78 -2.05
N ALA A 40 6.32 -5.44 -3.29
CA ALA A 40 4.97 -4.97 -3.61
C ALA A 40 3.92 -6.06 -3.39
N ASP A 41 4.19 -7.28 -3.85
CA ASP A 41 3.28 -8.43 -3.72
C ASP A 41 3.09 -8.82 -2.25
N ALA A 42 4.18 -8.84 -1.47
CA ALA A 42 4.10 -9.12 -0.03
C ALA A 42 3.26 -8.06 0.70
N LEU A 43 3.43 -6.78 0.37
CA LEU A 43 2.64 -5.71 0.95
C LEU A 43 1.17 -5.79 0.50
N ALA A 44 0.91 -6.04 -0.78
CA ALA A 44 -0.45 -6.19 -1.32
C ALA A 44 -1.21 -7.28 -0.57
N ALA A 45 -0.57 -8.44 -0.37
CA ALA A 45 -1.14 -9.55 0.39
C ALA A 45 -1.37 -9.22 1.88
N GLU A 46 -0.55 -8.34 2.47
CA GLU A 46 -0.68 -7.89 3.86
C GLU A 46 -1.85 -6.90 4.04
N ILE A 47 -2.03 -5.98 3.09
CA ILE A 47 -2.97 -4.85 3.23
C ILE A 47 -4.30 -5.04 2.51
N GLY A 48 -4.42 -6.01 1.60
CA GLY A 48 -5.70 -6.48 1.06
C GLY A 48 -6.07 -5.89 -0.29
#